data_AF-A0A5E4L7J4-F1
#
_entry.id   AF-A0A5E4L7J4-F1
#
_cell.length_a   1.000
_cell.length_b   1.000
_cell.length_c   1.000
_cell.angle_alpha   90.00
_cell.angle_beta   90.00
_cell.angle_gamma   90.00
#
_symmetry.space_group_name_H-M   'P 1'
#
loop_
_entity.id
_entity.type
_entity.pdbx_description
1 polymer ?
#
loop_
_entity_poly.entity_id
_entity_poly.type
_entity_poly.pdbx_seq_one_letter_code
_entity_poly.pdbx_strand_id
1 'polypeptide(L)' 'MTSEISQKVIDLLSPSIGEFMAKAKVMAACKMVNSNIDTLDKSQIKAFADSFEKVCLNLGPDIAKNLKQKVLAL' A
#
# COMPACT_ATOMS: atom_id res chain seq x y z
N MET A 1 0.72 -6.55 -15.55
CA MET A 1 0.22 -7.56 -14.60
C MET A 1 0.55 -7.00 -13.24
N THR A 2 -0.46 -6.72 -12.43
CA THR A 2 -0.25 -6.12 -11.10
C THR A 2 0.62 -7.04 -10.26
N SER A 3 1.63 -6.49 -9.58
CA SER A 3 2.54 -7.30 -8.76
C SER A 3 1.76 -7.98 -7.64
N GLU A 4 2.16 -9.19 -7.27
CA GLU A 4 1.50 -9.94 -6.19
C GLU A 4 1.47 -9.15 -4.88
N ILE A 5 2.50 -8.33 -4.62
CA ILE A 5 2.56 -7.49 -3.43
C ILE A 5 1.49 -6.42 -3.49
N SER A 6 1.42 -5.68 -4.60
CA SER A 6 0.41 -4.63 -4.79
C SER A 6 -1.00 -5.19 -4.67
N GLN A 7 -1.26 -6.37 -5.25
CA GLN A 7 -2.56 -7.02 -5.16
C GLN A 7 -2.90 -7.41 -3.71
N LYS A 8 -1.96 -8.01 -2.97
CA LYS A 8 -2.17 -8.35 -1.55
C LYS A 8 -2.41 -7.12 -0.67
N VAL A 9 -1.73 -6.01 -0.96
CA VAL A 9 -1.95 -4.75 -0.23
C VAL A 9 -3.35 -4.19 -0.54
N ILE A 10 -3.79 -4.26 -1.80
CA ILE A 10 -5.16 -3.88 -2.19
C ILE A 10 -6.18 -4.74 -1.44
N ASP A 11 -6.03 -6.06 -1.44
CA ASP A 11 -6.93 -6.99 -0.76
C ASP A 11 -6.98 -6.78 0.76
N LEU A 12 -5.88 -6.36 1.37
CA LEU A 12 -5.83 -5.98 2.79
C LEU A 12 -6.65 -4.72 3.11
N LEU A 13 -6.75 -3.79 2.17
CA LEU A 13 -7.43 -2.50 2.32
C LEU A 13 -8.87 -2.52 1.87
N SER A 14 -9.19 -3.33 0.86
CA SER A 14 -10.52 -3.43 0.26
C SER A 14 -11.64 -3.58 1.30
N PRO A 15 -11.51 -4.38 2.39
CA PRO A 15 -12.52 -4.49 3.43
C PRO A 15 -12.72 -3.22 4.27
N SER A 16 -11.71 -2.36 4.36
CA SER A 16 -11.72 -1.17 5.21
C SER A 16 -12.19 0.09 4.48
N ILE A 17 -11.82 0.23 3.21
CA ILE A 17 -12.04 1.47 2.43
C ILE A 17 -12.65 1.25 1.04
N GLY A 18 -12.93 -0.01 0.67
CA GLY A 18 -13.38 -0.39 -0.66
C GLY A 18 -12.22 -0.56 -1.66
N GLU A 19 -12.39 -1.48 -2.61
CA GLU A 19 -11.36 -1.87 -3.58
C GLU A 19 -10.87 -0.69 -4.44
N PHE A 20 -11.79 0.19 -4.86
CA PHE A 20 -11.44 1.37 -5.66
C PHE A 20 -10.49 2.31 -4.90
N MET A 21 -10.81 2.57 -3.63
CA MET A 21 -10.02 3.45 -2.78
C MET A 21 -8.68 2.80 -2.41
N ALA A 22 -8.69 1.49 -2.11
CA ALA A 22 -7.50 0.69 -1.87
C ALA A 22 -6.52 0.78 -3.04
N LYS A 23 -7.00 0.55 -4.27
CA LYS A 23 -6.19 0.62 -5.49
C LYS A 23 -5.64 2.02 -5.72
N ALA A 24 -6.43 3.07 -5.48
CA ALA A 24 -5.97 4.45 -5.61
C ALA A 24 -4.85 4.79 -4.59
N LYS A 25 -4.99 4.33 -3.34
CA LYS A 25 -3.98 4.53 -2.28
C LYS A 25 -2.68 3.80 -2.59
N VAL A 26 -2.77 2.54 -3.06
CA VAL A 26 -1.61 1.75 -3.47
C VAL A 26 -0.91 2.39 -4.67
N MET A 27 -1.67 2.84 -5.69
CA MET A 27 -1.09 3.59 -6.81
C MET A 27 -0.37 4.85 -6.36
N ALA A 28 -0.97 5.63 -5.44
CA ALA A 28 -0.34 6.84 -4.93
C ALA A 28 0.97 6.53 -4.18
N ALA A 29 0.97 5.51 -3.33
CA ALA A 29 2.17 5.09 -2.60
C ALA A 29 3.26 4.54 -3.54
N CYS A 30 2.90 3.75 -4.56
CA CYS A 30 3.84 3.29 -5.59
C CYS A 30 4.49 4.47 -6.32
N LYS A 31 3.71 5.49 -6.71
CA LYS A 31 4.24 6.70 -7.35
C LYS A 31 5.24 7.45 -6.47
N MET A 32 5.04 7.48 -5.15
CA MET A 32 5.98 8.13 -4.22
C MET A 32 7.35 7.44 -4.15
N VAL A 33 7.43 6.15 -4.46
CA VAL A 33 8.69 5.39 -4.49
C VAL A 33 9.25 5.20 -5.89
N ASN A 34 8.77 5.98 -6.87
CA ASN A 34 9.10 5.84 -8.29
C ASN A 34 8.89 4.41 -8.81
N SER A 35 7.84 3.73 -8.31
CA SER A 35 7.46 2.39 -8.71
C SER A 35 6.03 2.36 -9.23
N ASN A 36 5.63 1.26 -9.85
CA ASN A 36 4.28 1.02 -10.32
C ASN A 36 3.66 -0.17 -9.58
N ILE A 37 2.33 -0.27 -9.64
CA ILE A 37 1.64 -1.41 -9.01
C ILE A 37 2.06 -2.74 -9.65
N ASP A 38 2.47 -2.71 -10.92
CA ASP A 38 2.97 -3.87 -11.66
C ASP A 38 4.42 -4.22 -11.33
N THR A 39 5.22 -3.27 -10.82
CA THR A 39 6.67 -3.44 -10.62
C THR A 39 7.09 -3.43 -9.16
N LEU A 40 6.14 -3.36 -8.23
CA LEU A 40 6.43 -3.31 -6.80
C LEU A 40 7.03 -4.65 -6.35
N ASP A 41 8.26 -4.59 -5.83
CA ASP A 41 9.06 -5.73 -5.39
C ASP A 41 9.44 -5.61 -3.90
N LYS A 42 9.83 -6.73 -3.29
CA LYS A 42 10.22 -6.83 -1.87
C LYS A 42 11.39 -5.92 -1.51
N SER A 43 12.28 -5.65 -2.46
CA SER A 43 13.36 -4.68 -2.31
C SER A 43 12.87 -3.27 -1.98
N GLN A 44 11.70 -2.89 -2.50
CA GLN A 44 11.10 -1.56 -2.32
C GLN A 44 9.94 -1.56 -1.30
N ILE A 45 9.56 -2.71 -0.74
CA ILE A 45 8.43 -2.86 0.19
C ILE A 45 8.54 -1.91 1.38
N LYS A 46 9.75 -1.67 1.87
CA LYS A 46 10.00 -0.84 3.05
C LYS A 46 9.68 0.63 2.77
N ALA A 47 10.23 1.15 1.67
CA ALA A 47 9.97 2.51 1.20
C ALA A 47 8.50 2.69 0.78
N PHE A 48 7.91 1.65 0.19
CA PHE A 48 6.50 1.64 -0.17
C PHE A 48 5.64 1.71 1.08
N ALA A 49 5.90 0.90 2.11
CA ALA A 49 5.14 0.89 3.34
C ALA A 49 5.22 2.24 4.10
N ASP A 50 6.38 2.90 4.09
CA ASP A 50 6.55 4.26 4.62
C ASP A 50 5.72 5.30 3.84
N SER A 51 5.70 5.20 2.51
CA SER A 51 4.89 6.10 1.67
C SER A 51 3.39 5.79 1.82
N PHE A 52 3.05 4.51 1.95
CA PHE A 52 1.70 4.01 2.12
C PHE A 52 1.10 4.47 3.45
N GLU A 53 1.88 4.44 4.54
CA GLU A 53 1.51 5.04 5.82
C GLU A 53 1.11 6.51 5.65
N LYS A 54 1.95 7.32 4.99
CA LYS A 54 1.65 8.75 4.74
C LYS A 54 0.37 8.94 3.96
N VAL A 55 0.15 8.12 2.93
CA VAL A 55 -1.05 8.17 2.07
C VAL A 55 -2.31 7.76 2.83
N CYS A 56 -2.18 6.90 3.85
CA CYS A 56 -3.25 6.42 4.72
C CYS A 56 -3.41 7.18 6.04
N LEU A 57 -2.57 8.17 6.36
CA LEU A 57 -2.70 8.98 7.59
C LEU A 57 -4.08 9.65 7.71
N ASN A 58 -4.70 9.96 6.58
CA ASN A 58 -6.05 10.51 6.49
C ASN A 58 -7.16 9.53 6.88
N LEU A 59 -6.87 8.22 6.99
CA LEU A 59 -7.77 7.23 7.58
C LEU A 59 -7.63 7.13 9.10
N GLY A 60 -6.59 7.73 9.67
CA GLY A 60 -6.25 7.68 11.08
C GLY A 60 -4.84 7.11 11.31
N PRO A 61 -4.07 7.65 12.27
CA PRO A 61 -2.68 7.27 12.50
C PRO A 61 -2.51 5.80 12.93
N ASP A 62 -3.43 5.27 13.74
CA ASP A 62 -3.41 3.87 14.16
C ASP A 62 -3.68 2.90 13.01
N ILE A 63 -4.63 3.25 12.13
CA ILE A 63 -4.96 2.46 10.94
C ILE A 63 -3.77 2.46 9.97
N ALA A 64 -3.17 3.63 9.73
CA ALA A 64 -2.00 3.76 8.87
C ALA A 64 -0.81 2.93 9.36
N LYS A 65 -0.52 2.95 10.68
CA LYS A 65 0.54 2.14 11.28
C LYS A 65 0.26 0.65 11.18
N ASN A 66 -0.96 0.22 11.46
CA ASN A 66 -1.37 -1.19 11.35
C ASN A 66 -1.21 -1.69 9.91
N LEU A 67 -1.69 -0.92 8.93
CA LEU A 67 -1.53 -1.23 7.51
C LEU A 67 -0.06 -1.34 7.10
N LYS A 68 0.78 -0.39 7.52
CA LYS A 68 2.23 -0.45 7.30
C LYS A 68 2.84 -1.75 7.83
N GLN A 69 2.50 -2.15 9.05
CA GLN A 69 3.00 -3.41 9.62
C GLN A 69 2.55 -4.62 8.80
N LYS A 70 1.29 -4.65 8.36
CA LYS A 70 0.79 -5.72 7.49
C LYS A 70 1.50 -5.75 6.14
N VAL A 71 1.77 -4.59 5.54
CA VAL A 71 2.53 -4.50 4.28
C VAL A 71 3.97 -4.97 4.45
N LEU A 72 4.63 -4.62 5.55
CA LEU A 72 5.99 -5.08 5.88
C LEU A 72 6.06 -6.60 6.18
N ALA A 73 4.93 -7.24 6.48
CA ALA A 73 4.84 -8.67 6.75
C ALA A 73 4.58 -9.54 5.50
N LEU A 74 4.47 -8.94 4.30
CA LEU A 74 4.29 -9.62 3.00
C LEU A 74 5.61 -10.08 2.36
#